data_AF-A0A8B3CLR0-F1
#
_entry.id   AF-A0A8B3CLR0-F1
#
_cell.length_a   1.000
_cell.length_b   1.000
_cell.length_c   1.000
_cell.angle_alpha   90.00
_cell.angle_beta   90.00
_cell.angle_gamma   90.00
#
_symmetry.space_group_name_H-M   'P 1'
#
loop_
_entity.id
_entity.type
_entity.pdbx_description
1 polymer ?
#
loop_
_entity_poly.entity_id
_entity_poly.type
_entity_poly.pdbx_seq_one_letter_code
_entity_poly.pdbx_strand_id
1 'polypeptide(L)'
;MAGLGTSSLPEKAALDKLTRVGNEVSAYLDFKEGKISKAEFDKRVGEAKSTYANNTQGERDKIPLNTKKDPGKYTDVSMENLKGLTHLEDSKGVIGRIVKDGDGNMYFRTEAQGLNSKSIPMEPTKITEKPYTKIDPHDQSKYPGSVDLHAPYGSPMTVMKSDDGKFKVTGLRSLSEGGNSLSLEYKLNGKTHNVDLRHAQNQFPSYVIDQLKSNPTKALTFDTGTVVGWTGVTGQHGIGNDGKIKWDTTDHTHAEFKNSNATQWKDWGLKGMGF
;
A
#
# COMPACT_ATOMS: atom_id res chain seq x y z
N MET A 1 -10.01 2.33 -20.03
CA MET A 1 -8.54 2.35 -20.14
C MET A 1 -8.00 1.84 -18.81
N ALA A 2 -7.48 0.62 -18.76
CA ALA A 2 -6.81 0.12 -17.55
C ALA A 2 -5.53 0.94 -17.36
N GLY A 3 -5.47 1.71 -16.27
CA GLY A 3 -4.37 2.63 -16.01
C GLY A 3 -3.05 1.88 -15.98
N LEU A 4 -2.14 2.24 -16.89
CA LEU A 4 -0.72 2.13 -16.63
C LEU A 4 -0.48 2.94 -15.36
N GLY A 5 -0.50 2.29 -14.20
CA GLY A 5 -0.21 2.94 -12.94
C GLY A 5 1.14 3.61 -13.08
N THR A 6 1.18 4.94 -12.93
CA THR A 6 2.45 5.65 -12.88
C THR A 6 3.24 5.05 -11.73
N SER A 7 4.36 4.40 -12.04
CA SER A 7 5.20 3.76 -11.02
C SER A 7 5.52 4.77 -9.92
N SER A 8 5.38 4.35 -8.67
CA SER A 8 5.81 5.16 -7.52
C SER A 8 7.28 4.88 -7.15
N LEU A 9 8.05 4.29 -8.07
CA LEU A 9 9.48 4.04 -7.87
C LEU A 9 10.24 5.37 -7.92
N PRO A 10 11.24 5.55 -7.04
CA PRO A 10 12.28 6.56 -7.24
C PRO A 10 12.95 6.40 -8.61
N GLU A 11 13.33 7.51 -9.26
CA GLU A 11 13.84 7.50 -10.64
C GLU A 11 15.03 6.55 -10.84
N LYS A 12 16.00 6.55 -9.90
CA LYS A 12 17.13 5.64 -9.94
C LYS A 12 16.69 4.17 -9.87
N ALA A 13 15.76 3.84 -8.97
CA ALA A 13 15.23 2.49 -8.85
C ALA A 13 14.43 2.06 -10.08
N ALA A 14 13.73 3.00 -10.73
CA ALA A 14 13.06 2.74 -12.00
C ALA A 14 14.07 2.41 -13.13
N LEU A 15 15.20 3.12 -13.19
CA LEU A 15 16.28 2.84 -14.15
C LEU A 15 16.95 1.48 -13.88
N ASP A 16 17.25 1.17 -12.62
CA ASP A 16 17.79 -0.13 -12.21
C ASP A 16 16.83 -1.26 -12.60
N LYS A 17 15.51 -1.05 -12.41
CA LYS A 17 14.48 -2.01 -12.84
C LYS A 17 14.46 -2.19 -14.37
N LEU A 18 14.53 -1.11 -15.14
CA LEU A 18 14.58 -1.20 -16.61
C LEU A 18 15.81 -1.98 -17.08
N THR A 19 16.96 -1.74 -16.45
CA THR A 19 18.21 -2.46 -16.74
C THR A 19 18.07 -3.96 -16.44
N ARG A 20 17.48 -4.30 -15.28
CA ARG A 20 17.16 -5.69 -14.92
C ARG A 20 16.28 -6.36 -15.97
N VAL A 21 15.16 -5.73 -16.34
CA VAL A 21 14.23 -6.27 -17.33
C VAL A 21 14.91 -6.44 -18.68
N GLY A 22 15.75 -5.49 -19.11
CA GLY A 22 16.54 -5.63 -20.34
C GLY A 22 17.44 -6.86 -20.34
N ASN A 23 18.13 -7.13 -19.23
CA ASN A 23 18.98 -8.32 -19.07
C ASN A 23 18.16 -9.62 -19.07
N GLU A 24 17.00 -9.64 -18.39
CA GLU A 24 16.09 -10.79 -18.38
C GLU A 24 15.54 -11.11 -19.79
N VAL A 25 15.14 -10.07 -20.54
CA VAL A 25 14.66 -10.21 -21.92
C VAL A 25 15.78 -10.70 -22.84
N SER A 26 16.99 -10.14 -22.74
CA SER A 26 18.12 -10.60 -23.54
C SER A 26 18.44 -12.08 -23.29
N ALA A 27 18.46 -12.50 -22.01
CA ALA A 27 18.69 -13.90 -21.66
C ALA A 27 17.58 -14.82 -22.22
N TYR A 28 16.32 -14.36 -22.18
CA TYR A 28 15.20 -15.12 -22.75
C TYR A 28 15.32 -15.30 -24.26
N LEU A 29 15.73 -14.26 -25.00
CA LEU A 29 15.95 -14.36 -26.45
C LEU A 29 17.07 -15.35 -26.78
N ASP A 30 18.21 -15.26 -26.09
CA ASP A 30 19.32 -16.21 -26.28
C ASP A 30 18.90 -17.66 -25.99
N PHE A 31 18.10 -17.87 -24.94
CA PHE A 31 17.58 -19.20 -24.60
C PHE A 31 16.62 -19.73 -25.67
N LYS A 32 15.68 -18.89 -26.11
CA LYS A 32 14.68 -19.24 -27.13
C LYS A 32 15.34 -19.58 -28.48
N GLU A 33 16.45 -18.92 -28.81
CA GLU A 33 17.22 -19.16 -30.02
C GLU A 33 18.21 -20.34 -29.88
N GLY A 34 18.24 -21.00 -28.72
CA GLY A 34 19.13 -22.14 -28.46
C GLY A 34 20.60 -21.77 -28.28
N LYS A 35 20.94 -20.49 -28.10
CA LYS A 35 22.30 -19.99 -27.90
C LYS A 35 22.83 -20.31 -26.50
N ILE A 36 21.94 -20.46 -25.51
CA ILE A 36 22.27 -20.80 -24.14
C ILE A 36 21.38 -21.94 -23.62
N SER A 37 21.87 -22.67 -22.62
CA SER A 37 21.08 -23.70 -21.93
C SER A 37 20.06 -23.08 -20.98
N LYS A 38 19.08 -23.89 -20.54
CA LYS A 38 18.13 -23.48 -19.49
C LYS A 38 18.85 -23.09 -18.19
N ALA A 39 19.91 -23.81 -17.82
CA ALA A 39 20.68 -23.51 -16.61
C ALA A 39 21.39 -22.16 -16.69
N GLU A 40 21.95 -21.83 -17.85
CA GLU A 40 22.56 -20.52 -18.10
C GLU A 40 21.52 -19.40 -18.13
N PHE A 41 20.34 -19.64 -18.72
CA PHE A 41 19.22 -18.71 -18.66
C PHE A 41 18.80 -18.41 -17.21
N ASP A 42 18.54 -19.46 -16.42
CA ASP A 42 18.14 -19.33 -15.02
C ASP A 42 19.20 -18.58 -14.20
N LYS A 43 20.49 -18.83 -14.46
CA LYS A 43 21.61 -18.12 -13.85
C LYS A 43 21.60 -16.63 -14.19
N ARG A 44 21.52 -16.25 -15.47
CA ARG A 44 21.52 -14.84 -15.89
C ARG A 44 20.33 -14.06 -15.35
N VAL A 45 19.15 -14.69 -15.31
CA VAL A 45 17.95 -14.09 -14.68
C VAL A 45 18.17 -13.90 -13.18
N GLY A 46 18.74 -14.89 -12.49
CA GLY A 46 19.08 -14.79 -11.08
C GLY A 46 20.08 -13.67 -10.78
N GLU A 47 21.15 -13.55 -11.57
CA GLU A 47 22.15 -12.50 -11.47
C GLU A 47 21.53 -11.11 -11.67
N ALA A 48 20.71 -10.93 -12.72
CA ALA A 48 20.02 -9.66 -12.96
C ALA A 48 19.17 -9.23 -11.75
N LYS A 49 18.40 -10.17 -11.17
CA LYS A 49 17.56 -9.90 -9.98
C LYS A 49 18.40 -9.56 -8.75
N SER A 50 19.49 -10.29 -8.52
CA SER A 50 20.43 -10.02 -7.42
C SER A 50 21.08 -8.64 -7.55
N THR A 51 21.60 -8.29 -8.73
CA THR A 51 22.18 -6.97 -9.00
C THR A 51 21.17 -5.86 -8.77
N TYR A 52 19.94 -6.01 -9.29
CA TYR A 52 18.87 -5.04 -9.05
C TYR A 52 18.57 -4.87 -7.55
N ALA A 53 18.42 -5.97 -6.80
CA ALA A 53 18.16 -5.94 -5.37
C ALA A 53 19.29 -5.21 -4.61
N ASN A 54 20.55 -5.49 -4.94
CA ASN A 54 21.71 -4.80 -4.36
C ASN A 54 21.71 -3.30 -4.69
N ASN A 55 21.48 -2.91 -5.94
CA ASN A 55 21.47 -1.50 -6.36
C ASN A 55 20.36 -0.69 -5.68
N THR A 56 19.25 -1.34 -5.33
CA THR A 56 18.08 -0.72 -4.70
C THR A 56 18.05 -0.92 -3.17
N GLN A 57 19.09 -1.51 -2.56
CA GLN A 57 19.15 -1.77 -1.12
C GLN A 57 19.02 -0.48 -0.28
N GLY A 58 19.65 0.62 -0.70
CA GLY A 58 19.55 1.90 0.01
C GLY A 58 18.12 2.48 0.05
N GLU A 59 17.28 2.17 -0.94
CA GLU A 59 15.85 2.52 -0.91
C GLU A 59 15.07 1.59 0.02
N ARG A 60 15.42 0.30 0.05
CA ARG A 60 14.84 -0.65 1.02
C ARG A 60 15.18 -0.27 2.45
N ASP A 61 16.38 0.24 2.69
CA ASP A 61 16.86 0.66 4.01
C ASP A 61 16.01 1.75 4.66
N LYS A 62 15.27 2.53 3.86
CA LYS A 62 14.30 3.53 4.34
C LYS A 62 13.03 2.90 4.91
N ILE A 63 12.73 1.63 4.59
CA ILE A 63 11.54 0.92 5.05
C ILE A 63 11.77 0.42 6.48
N PRO A 64 11.11 0.98 7.51
CA PRO A 64 11.45 0.67 8.89
C PRO A 64 11.09 -0.78 9.28
N LEU A 65 12.02 -1.43 10.00
CA LEU A 65 11.76 -2.70 10.68
C LEU A 65 11.09 -2.52 12.06
N ASN A 66 10.97 -1.26 12.52
CA ASN A 66 10.43 -0.87 13.82
C ASN A 66 11.23 -1.41 15.03
N THR A 67 12.54 -1.63 14.84
CA THR A 67 13.46 -2.20 15.84
C THR A 67 13.58 -1.39 17.14
N LYS A 68 13.17 -0.12 17.14
CA LYS A 68 13.10 0.71 18.36
C LYS A 68 11.91 0.36 19.25
N LYS A 69 10.76 0.06 18.66
CA LYS A 69 9.54 -0.29 19.39
C LYS A 69 9.55 -1.77 19.77
N ASP A 70 9.92 -2.62 18.82
CA ASP A 70 9.93 -4.07 18.98
C ASP A 70 11.27 -4.65 18.47
N PRO A 71 12.36 -4.56 19.26
CA PRO A 71 13.67 -5.09 18.87
C PRO A 71 13.60 -6.57 18.51
N GLY A 72 14.16 -6.95 17.35
CA GLY A 72 14.22 -8.35 16.92
C GLY A 72 12.89 -8.97 16.47
N LYS A 73 11.78 -8.22 16.47
CA LYS A 73 10.47 -8.75 16.03
C LYS A 73 10.45 -9.12 14.55
N TYR A 74 11.23 -8.43 13.72
CA TYR A 74 11.25 -8.63 12.27
C TYR A 74 12.67 -8.75 11.74
N THR A 75 12.90 -9.78 10.93
CA THR A 75 14.15 -10.02 10.20
C THR A 75 13.93 -9.78 8.72
N ASP A 76 14.80 -9.01 8.07
CA ASP A 76 14.79 -8.83 6.61
C ASP A 76 15.35 -10.10 5.94
N VAL A 77 14.52 -10.75 5.12
CA VAL A 77 14.84 -11.97 4.37
C VAL A 77 14.65 -11.77 2.87
N SER A 78 14.72 -10.52 2.41
CA SER A 78 14.53 -10.13 1.00
C SER A 78 15.50 -10.83 0.07
N MET A 79 16.78 -10.89 0.45
CA MET A 79 17.85 -11.49 -0.39
C MET A 79 17.75 -13.01 -0.50
N GLU A 80 17.16 -13.68 0.50
CA GLU A 80 16.86 -15.12 0.45
C GLU A 80 15.66 -15.42 -0.46
N ASN A 81 14.87 -14.39 -0.78
CA ASN A 81 13.57 -14.51 -1.45
C ASN A 81 13.48 -13.63 -2.73
N LEU A 82 14.58 -13.45 -3.45
CA LEU A 82 14.68 -12.55 -4.61
C LEU A 82 13.57 -12.71 -5.65
N LYS A 83 13.17 -13.94 -5.95
CA LYS A 83 12.10 -14.21 -6.93
C LYS A 83 10.74 -13.68 -6.44
N GLY A 84 10.41 -13.89 -5.17
CA GLY A 84 9.19 -13.35 -4.57
C GLY A 84 9.24 -11.84 -4.43
N LEU A 85 10.38 -11.31 -4.00
CA LEU A 85 10.61 -9.87 -3.85
C LEU A 85 10.39 -9.14 -5.17
N THR A 86 11.09 -9.54 -6.22
CA THR A 86 11.01 -8.88 -7.53
C THR A 86 9.63 -9.01 -8.16
N HIS A 87 8.95 -10.15 -7.99
CA HIS A 87 7.55 -10.30 -8.41
C HIS A 87 6.61 -9.30 -7.72
N LEU A 88 6.71 -9.15 -6.40
CA LEU A 88 5.88 -8.22 -5.62
C LEU A 88 6.17 -6.76 -5.97
N GLU A 89 7.44 -6.40 -6.13
CA GLU A 89 7.84 -5.06 -6.57
C GLU A 89 7.36 -4.75 -7.99
N ASP A 90 7.35 -5.76 -8.87
CA ASP A 90 6.89 -5.62 -10.23
C ASP A 90 5.38 -5.47 -10.35
N SER A 91 4.62 -6.30 -9.62
CA SER A 91 3.16 -6.29 -9.65
C SER A 91 2.58 -5.01 -9.07
N LYS A 92 3.25 -4.39 -8.10
CA LYS A 92 2.79 -3.17 -7.43
C LYS A 92 3.49 -1.89 -7.91
N GLY A 93 4.63 -2.01 -8.62
CA GLY A 93 5.40 -0.86 -9.09
C GLY A 93 6.05 -0.05 -7.96
N VAL A 94 6.54 -0.72 -6.92
CA VAL A 94 7.11 -0.17 -5.66
C VAL A 94 8.42 -0.85 -5.30
N ILE A 95 9.21 -0.24 -4.42
CA ILE A 95 10.30 -0.94 -3.69
C ILE A 95 9.73 -1.48 -2.39
N GLY A 96 10.13 -2.70 -2.02
CA GLY A 96 9.71 -3.32 -0.78
C GLY A 96 10.78 -4.18 -0.13
N ARG A 97 10.44 -4.68 1.06
CA ARG A 97 11.19 -5.69 1.82
C ARG A 97 10.31 -6.88 2.09
N ILE A 98 10.89 -8.07 2.07
CA ILE A 98 10.27 -9.25 2.65
C ILE A 98 10.85 -9.42 4.06
N VAL A 99 9.97 -9.41 5.06
CA VAL A 99 10.35 -9.58 6.45
C VAL A 99 9.67 -10.79 7.06
N LYS A 100 10.34 -11.44 8.00
CA LYS A 100 9.86 -12.58 8.77
C LYS A 100 9.72 -12.19 10.23
N ASP A 101 8.62 -12.56 10.90
CA ASP A 101 8.50 -12.44 12.36
C ASP A 101 8.97 -13.70 13.11
N GLY A 102 9.03 -13.60 14.44
CA GLY A 102 9.48 -14.70 15.31
C GLY A 102 8.63 -15.97 15.23
N ASP A 103 7.37 -15.85 14.81
CA ASP A 103 6.43 -16.96 14.65
C ASP A 103 6.48 -17.59 13.26
N GLY A 104 7.31 -17.05 12.36
CA GLY A 104 7.48 -17.55 11.01
C GLY A 104 6.67 -16.82 9.94
N ASN A 105 5.81 -15.88 10.32
CA ASN A 105 4.95 -15.17 9.37
C ASN A 105 5.78 -14.25 8.49
N MET A 106 5.41 -14.20 7.21
CA MET A 106 6.11 -13.47 6.18
C MET A 106 5.29 -12.26 5.75
N TYR A 107 5.94 -11.11 5.61
CA TYR A 107 5.29 -9.87 5.21
C TYR A 107 6.05 -9.15 4.11
N PHE A 108 5.30 -8.58 3.17
CA PHE A 108 5.81 -7.56 2.25
C PHE A 108 5.63 -6.20 2.88
N ARG A 109 6.72 -5.45 3.02
CA ARG A 109 6.73 -4.10 3.58
C ARG A 109 7.17 -3.09 2.56
N THR A 110 6.46 -1.97 2.46
CA THR A 110 6.88 -0.85 1.61
C THR A 110 6.86 0.46 2.38
N GLU A 111 7.63 1.43 1.90
CA GLU A 111 7.80 2.72 2.56
C GLU A 111 6.47 3.49 2.64
N ALA A 112 6.24 4.18 3.75
CA ALA A 112 5.14 5.14 3.90
C ALA A 112 5.70 6.55 4.01
N GLN A 113 5.42 7.39 3.02
CA GLN A 113 5.99 8.74 2.92
C GLN A 113 5.14 9.81 3.62
N GLY A 114 3.89 9.51 3.98
CA GLY A 114 2.98 10.44 4.63
C GLY A 114 2.85 11.74 3.82
N LEU A 115 3.09 12.88 4.47
CA LEU A 115 3.10 14.18 3.79
C LEU A 115 4.20 14.34 2.73
N ASN A 116 5.22 13.48 2.67
CA ASN A 116 6.21 13.51 1.60
C ASN A 116 5.77 12.75 0.34
N SER A 117 4.56 12.18 0.34
CA SER A 117 3.99 11.51 -0.81
C SER A 117 3.89 12.43 -2.04
N LYS A 118 3.93 11.80 -3.21
CA LYS A 118 3.87 12.48 -4.52
C LYS A 118 2.53 13.20 -4.70
N SER A 119 2.59 14.44 -5.17
CA SER A 119 1.41 15.18 -5.63
C SER A 119 1.09 14.79 -7.07
N ILE A 120 -0.16 14.37 -7.30
CA ILE A 120 -0.69 14.07 -8.62
C ILE A 120 -1.59 15.24 -9.04
N PRO A 121 -1.20 16.03 -10.07
CA PRO A 121 -2.02 17.12 -10.56
C PRO A 121 -3.36 16.59 -11.11
N MET A 122 -4.45 16.91 -10.42
CA MET A 122 -5.80 16.56 -10.86
C MET A 122 -6.84 17.43 -10.17
N GLU A 123 -8.03 17.51 -10.74
CA GLU A 123 -9.18 18.18 -10.13
C GLU A 123 -10.03 17.21 -9.28
N PRO A 124 -10.81 17.73 -8.30
CA PRO A 124 -11.73 16.92 -7.52
C PRO A 124 -12.63 16.06 -8.42
N THR A 125 -12.50 14.75 -8.27
CA THR A 125 -13.20 13.76 -9.09
C THR A 125 -14.09 12.92 -8.20
N LYS A 126 -15.35 12.72 -8.60
CA LYS A 126 -16.30 11.88 -7.86
C LYS A 126 -16.43 10.49 -8.47
N ILE A 127 -16.64 9.52 -7.60
CA ILE A 127 -17.08 8.18 -7.98
C ILE A 127 -18.49 7.93 -7.47
N THR A 128 -19.22 7.09 -8.21
CA THR A 128 -20.56 6.60 -7.83
C THR A 128 -20.53 5.13 -7.44
N GLU A 129 -19.55 4.38 -7.95
CA GLU A 129 -19.35 2.97 -7.63
C GLU A 129 -18.57 2.81 -6.33
N LYS A 130 -18.96 1.84 -5.50
CA LYS A 130 -18.24 1.54 -4.27
C LYS A 130 -16.86 0.94 -4.61
N PRO A 131 -15.77 1.41 -3.96
CA PRO A 131 -14.42 0.91 -4.27
C PRO A 131 -14.10 -0.44 -3.61
N TYR A 132 -14.84 -0.82 -2.58
CA TYR A 132 -14.54 -2.00 -1.76
C TYR A 132 -15.39 -3.21 -2.15
N THR A 133 -14.74 -4.37 -2.28
CA THR A 133 -15.32 -5.62 -2.81
C THR A 133 -15.65 -6.63 -1.71
N LYS A 134 -14.88 -6.65 -0.62
CA LYS A 134 -15.06 -7.57 0.52
C LYS A 134 -14.67 -6.87 1.82
N ILE A 135 -15.29 -7.30 2.92
CA ILE A 135 -14.99 -6.87 4.28
C ILE A 135 -14.36 -8.06 5.02
N ASP A 136 -13.24 -7.84 5.71
CA ASP A 136 -12.61 -8.80 6.61
C ASP A 136 -12.42 -8.18 8.01
N PRO A 137 -13.32 -8.44 8.98
CA PRO A 137 -13.26 -7.85 10.31
C PRO A 137 -12.11 -8.41 11.13
N HIS A 138 -11.39 -7.54 11.83
CA HIS A 138 -10.51 -7.97 12.92
C HIS A 138 -11.40 -8.23 14.14
N ASP A 139 -11.59 -9.49 14.50
CA ASP A 139 -12.44 -9.95 15.61
C ASP A 139 -11.76 -9.84 16.99
N GLN A 140 -10.50 -9.42 17.00
CA GLN A 140 -9.68 -9.30 18.19
C GLN A 140 -10.11 -8.12 19.07
N SER A 141 -10.34 -8.40 20.36
CA SER A 141 -10.72 -7.39 21.36
C SER A 141 -9.71 -6.25 21.53
N LYS A 142 -8.45 -6.46 21.13
CA LYS A 142 -7.37 -5.47 21.19
C LYS A 142 -7.48 -4.38 20.12
N TYR A 143 -8.25 -4.61 19.05
CA TYR A 143 -8.40 -3.66 17.93
C TYR A 143 -9.88 -3.42 17.59
N PRO A 144 -10.70 -2.95 18.56
CA PRO A 144 -12.11 -2.69 18.31
C PRO A 144 -12.25 -1.64 17.19
N GLY A 145 -13.07 -1.91 16.18
CA GLY A 145 -13.26 -0.98 15.06
C GLY A 145 -12.29 -1.13 13.89
N SER A 146 -11.41 -2.13 13.90
CA SER A 146 -10.46 -2.36 12.80
C SER A 146 -11.01 -3.39 11.81
N VAL A 147 -10.94 -3.07 10.51
CA VAL A 147 -11.47 -3.92 9.45
C VAL A 147 -10.67 -3.73 8.17
N ASP A 148 -10.38 -4.82 7.47
CA ASP A 148 -9.76 -4.75 6.15
C ASP A 148 -10.87 -4.66 5.10
N LEU A 149 -10.89 -3.54 4.39
CA LEU A 149 -11.77 -3.32 3.25
C LEU A 149 -10.98 -3.69 1.99
N HIS A 150 -11.23 -4.88 1.46
CA HIS A 150 -10.55 -5.35 0.27
C HIS A 150 -10.93 -4.50 -0.93
N ALA A 151 -9.92 -4.09 -1.67
CA ALA A 151 -10.08 -3.39 -2.94
C ALA A 151 -8.80 -3.59 -3.76
N PRO A 152 -8.90 -3.69 -5.10
CA PRO A 152 -7.72 -3.71 -5.96
C PRO A 152 -6.76 -2.55 -5.65
N TYR A 153 -5.45 -2.76 -5.80
CA TYR A 153 -4.47 -1.68 -5.76
C TYR A 153 -4.88 -0.52 -6.69
N GLY A 154 -4.80 0.72 -6.19
CA GLY A 154 -5.21 1.91 -6.94
C GLY A 154 -6.71 2.22 -6.87
N SER A 155 -7.48 1.49 -6.07
CA SER A 155 -8.90 1.80 -5.87
C SER A 155 -9.06 3.12 -5.14
N PRO A 156 -10.03 3.96 -5.52
CA PRO A 156 -10.24 5.24 -4.87
C PRO A 156 -10.61 5.11 -3.37
N MET A 157 -10.06 6.00 -2.56
CA MET A 157 -10.45 6.18 -1.16
C MET A 157 -11.36 7.40 -1.01
N THR A 158 -12.52 7.24 -0.36
CA THR A 158 -13.52 8.30 -0.15
C THR A 158 -14.52 7.88 0.95
N VAL A 159 -15.30 8.85 1.43
CA VAL A 159 -16.59 8.59 2.09
C VAL A 159 -17.69 8.59 1.03
N MET A 160 -18.47 7.52 0.94
CA MET A 160 -19.56 7.38 -0.05
C MET A 160 -20.88 7.99 0.44
N LYS A 161 -21.10 8.06 1.75
CA LYS A 161 -22.35 8.56 2.33
C LYS A 161 -22.13 9.32 3.64
N SER A 162 -22.83 10.44 3.77
CA SER A 162 -22.96 11.23 4.99
C SER A 162 -24.31 11.95 5.01
N ASP A 163 -24.72 12.46 6.17
CA ASP A 163 -26.02 13.11 6.35
C ASP A 163 -26.16 14.40 5.55
N ASP A 164 -25.07 15.15 5.41
CA ASP A 164 -25.01 16.46 4.73
C ASP A 164 -24.35 16.38 3.35
N GLY A 165 -24.06 15.18 2.86
CA GLY A 165 -23.38 14.95 1.59
C GLY A 165 -21.92 15.42 1.58
N LYS A 166 -21.31 15.68 2.74
CA LYS A 166 -19.91 16.11 2.89
C LYS A 166 -19.10 15.23 3.83
N PHE A 167 -17.78 15.28 3.68
CA PHE A 167 -16.82 14.73 4.61
C PHE A 167 -15.56 15.59 4.64
N LYS A 168 -14.67 15.33 5.60
CA LYS A 168 -13.41 16.03 5.73
C LYS A 168 -12.23 15.08 5.67
N VAL A 169 -11.15 15.52 5.06
CA VAL A 169 -9.80 14.97 5.29
C VAL A 169 -9.18 15.77 6.42
N THR A 170 -8.81 15.10 7.52
CA THR A 170 -8.32 15.73 8.75
C THR A 170 -6.83 15.51 8.99
N GLY A 171 -6.19 14.61 8.24
CA GLY A 171 -4.74 14.42 8.32
C GLY A 171 -4.23 13.27 7.46
N LEU A 172 -2.91 13.24 7.31
CA LEU A 172 -2.16 12.16 6.68
C LEU A 172 -0.90 11.91 7.49
N ARG A 173 -0.70 10.66 7.92
CA ARG A 173 0.45 10.25 8.73
C ARG A 173 1.13 9.01 8.14
N SER A 174 2.43 8.89 8.38
CA SER A 174 3.21 7.69 8.06
C SER A 174 3.28 6.80 9.30
N LEU A 175 2.89 5.54 9.16
CA LEU A 175 2.98 4.49 10.16
C LEU A 175 3.89 3.38 9.66
N SER A 176 4.64 2.75 10.57
CA SER A 176 5.54 1.65 10.19
C SER A 176 4.78 0.44 9.63
N GLU A 177 3.84 -0.12 10.40
CA GLU A 177 3.05 -1.29 9.96
C GLU A 177 1.80 -0.85 9.18
N GLY A 178 1.13 0.22 9.60
CA GLY A 178 -0.11 0.71 8.96
C GLY A 178 0.08 1.54 7.69
N GLY A 179 1.32 1.77 7.26
CA GLY A 179 1.59 2.53 6.04
C GLY A 179 1.15 4.00 6.11
N ASN A 180 0.81 4.56 4.95
CA ASN A 180 0.16 5.87 4.87
C ASN A 180 -1.27 5.75 5.40
N SER A 181 -1.57 6.54 6.42
CA SER A 181 -2.85 6.59 7.12
C SER A 181 -3.51 7.93 6.88
N LEU A 182 -4.56 7.93 6.08
CA LEU A 182 -5.41 9.07 5.77
C LEU A 182 -6.56 9.12 6.78
N SER A 183 -6.68 10.21 7.53
CA SER A 183 -7.75 10.39 8.52
C SER A 183 -8.92 11.15 7.89
N LEU A 184 -10.12 10.58 8.01
CA LEU A 184 -11.36 11.13 7.49
C LEU A 184 -12.38 11.35 8.62
N GLU A 185 -13.17 12.40 8.48
CA GLU A 185 -14.30 12.73 9.37
C GLU A 185 -15.58 12.90 8.55
N TYR A 186 -16.69 12.32 8.98
CA TYR A 186 -18.00 12.53 8.34
C TYR A 186 -19.14 12.40 9.34
N LYS A 187 -20.30 13.00 9.02
CA LYS A 187 -21.50 12.90 9.85
C LYS A 187 -22.44 11.83 9.30
N LEU A 188 -22.88 10.89 10.14
CA LEU A 188 -23.87 9.90 9.76
C LEU A 188 -24.78 9.57 10.94
N ASN A 189 -26.09 9.54 10.70
CA ASN A 189 -27.11 9.34 11.73
C ASN A 189 -26.99 10.33 12.90
N GLY A 190 -26.72 11.60 12.58
CA GLY A 190 -26.61 12.69 13.56
C GLY A 190 -25.29 12.73 14.34
N LYS A 191 -24.39 11.76 14.14
CA LYS A 191 -23.12 11.64 14.88
C LYS A 191 -21.91 11.83 13.97
N THR A 192 -20.84 12.42 14.52
CA THR A 192 -19.54 12.54 13.85
C THR A 192 -18.76 11.25 14.01
N HIS A 193 -18.27 10.71 12.89
CA HIS A 193 -17.46 9.51 12.82
C HIS A 193 -16.08 9.85 12.29
N ASN A 194 -15.06 9.23 12.88
CA ASN A 194 -13.67 9.37 12.47
C ASN A 194 -13.14 8.01 12.05
N VAL A 195 -12.48 7.94 10.91
CA VAL A 195 -11.88 6.70 10.38
C VAL A 195 -10.49 6.99 9.84
N ASP A 196 -9.53 6.13 10.16
CA ASP A 196 -8.26 6.10 9.45
C ASP A 196 -8.32 5.06 8.34
N LEU A 197 -8.07 5.47 7.10
CA LEU A 197 -7.82 4.55 5.99
C LEU A 197 -6.31 4.39 5.81
N ARG A 198 -5.81 3.18 6.05
CA ARG A 198 -4.39 2.82 6.05
C ARG A 198 -3.96 2.10 4.78
N HIS A 199 -2.65 1.89 4.65
CA HIS A 199 -2.04 1.30 3.45
C HIS A 199 -2.30 2.09 2.17
N ALA A 200 -2.58 3.40 2.27
CA ALA A 200 -2.75 4.25 1.09
C ALA A 200 -1.45 4.32 0.27
N GLN A 201 -1.52 4.64 -1.02
CA GLN A 201 -0.32 4.80 -1.86
C GLN A 201 0.58 5.96 -1.40
N ASN A 202 1.83 6.00 -1.88
CA ASN A 202 2.72 7.16 -1.75
C ASN A 202 2.41 8.27 -2.78
N GLN A 203 1.15 8.38 -3.19
CA GLN A 203 0.70 9.41 -4.11
C GLN A 203 -0.75 9.78 -3.79
N PHE A 204 -1.06 11.06 -3.90
CA PHE A 204 -2.36 11.63 -3.54
C PHE A 204 -2.74 12.75 -4.52
N PRO A 205 -4.05 13.05 -4.70
CA PRO A 205 -4.48 14.19 -5.49
C PRO A 205 -3.89 15.50 -4.96
N SER A 206 -3.46 16.40 -5.86
CA SER A 206 -2.85 17.69 -5.50
C SER A 206 -3.72 18.54 -4.57
N TYR A 207 -5.03 18.58 -4.80
CA TYR A 207 -5.99 19.28 -3.94
C TYR A 207 -6.11 18.71 -2.51
N VAL A 208 -5.57 17.52 -2.26
CA VAL A 208 -5.45 16.93 -0.91
C VAL A 208 -4.05 17.17 -0.36
N ILE A 209 -3.03 16.63 -1.00
CA ILE A 209 -1.69 16.57 -0.41
C ILE A 209 -1.01 17.93 -0.33
N ASP A 210 -1.16 18.79 -1.33
CA ASP A 210 -0.51 20.10 -1.31
C ASP A 210 -1.20 21.04 -0.31
N GLN A 211 -2.51 20.87 -0.12
CA GLN A 211 -3.27 21.58 0.92
C GLN A 211 -2.88 21.10 2.32
N LEU A 212 -2.74 19.79 2.55
CA LEU A 212 -2.27 19.24 3.82
C LEU A 212 -0.80 19.62 4.11
N LYS A 213 0.08 19.67 3.10
CA LYS A 213 1.46 20.16 3.25
C LYS A 213 1.49 21.63 3.67
N SER A 214 0.67 22.45 3.01
CA SER A 214 0.64 23.91 3.24
C SER A 214 -0.03 24.26 4.57
N ASN A 215 -1.04 23.49 4.99
CA ASN A 215 -1.80 23.74 6.22
C ASN A 215 -2.13 22.42 6.94
N PRO A 216 -1.15 21.77 7.62
CA PRO A 216 -1.32 20.43 8.20
C PRO A 216 -2.42 20.29 9.23
N THR A 217 -2.86 21.38 9.85
CA THR A 217 -3.90 21.42 10.88
C THR A 217 -5.28 21.73 10.33
N LYS A 218 -5.39 22.13 9.05
CA LYS A 218 -6.66 22.54 8.44
C LYS A 218 -7.35 21.34 7.82
N ALA A 219 -8.54 21.03 8.31
CA ALA A 219 -9.40 20.03 7.70
C ALA A 219 -9.89 20.51 6.31
N LEU A 220 -9.81 19.63 5.32
CA LEU A 220 -10.25 19.88 3.95
C LEU A 220 -11.64 19.28 3.77
N THR A 221 -12.62 20.05 3.31
CA THR A 221 -14.01 19.58 3.16
C THR A 221 -14.30 19.25 1.71
N PHE A 222 -14.87 18.06 1.47
CA PHE A 222 -15.26 17.57 0.15
C PHE A 222 -16.69 17.04 0.17
N ASP A 223 -17.32 16.99 -0.99
CA ASP A 223 -18.58 16.28 -1.13
C ASP A 223 -18.34 14.76 -1.13
N THR A 224 -19.29 13.97 -0.64
CA THR A 224 -19.21 12.50 -0.66
C THR A 224 -18.99 11.97 -2.08
N GLY A 225 -18.21 10.89 -2.17
CA GLY A 225 -17.74 10.29 -3.42
C GLY A 225 -16.50 10.95 -4.01
N THR A 226 -16.03 12.09 -3.48
CA THR A 226 -14.78 12.71 -3.95
C THR A 226 -13.57 11.86 -3.57
N VAL A 227 -12.78 11.48 -4.57
CA VAL A 227 -11.54 10.71 -4.37
C VAL A 227 -10.54 11.55 -3.56
N VAL A 228 -9.98 11.00 -2.48
CA VAL A 228 -8.99 11.72 -1.65
C VAL A 228 -7.67 10.97 -1.48
N GLY A 229 -7.53 9.84 -2.16
CA GLY A 229 -6.36 8.97 -2.16
C GLY A 229 -6.68 7.67 -2.87
N TRP A 230 -5.72 6.75 -2.85
CA TRP A 230 -5.88 5.43 -3.45
C TRP A 230 -5.34 4.34 -2.54
N THR A 231 -5.98 3.18 -2.58
CA THR A 231 -5.50 1.97 -1.90
C THR A 231 -4.13 1.59 -2.46
N GLY A 232 -3.21 1.27 -1.56
CA GLY A 232 -1.83 0.97 -1.88
C GLY A 232 -1.33 -0.28 -1.15
N VAL A 233 -0.01 -0.38 -1.04
CA VAL A 233 0.67 -1.45 -0.31
C VAL A 233 1.68 -0.90 0.71
N THR A 234 1.55 0.38 1.10
CA THR A 234 2.45 1.02 2.09
C THR A 234 2.30 0.37 3.45
N GLY A 235 3.38 0.30 4.22
CA GLY A 235 3.38 -0.46 5.47
C GLY A 235 3.45 -1.96 5.22
N GLN A 236 2.87 -2.77 6.10
CA GLN A 236 3.05 -4.22 6.16
C GLN A 236 1.83 -4.98 5.63
N HIS A 237 2.06 -5.93 4.71
CA HIS A 237 1.06 -6.84 4.18
C HIS A 237 1.49 -8.28 4.38
N GLY A 238 0.62 -9.13 4.93
CA GLY A 238 0.89 -10.56 5.07
C GLY A 238 1.00 -11.25 3.70
N ILE A 239 2.10 -11.98 3.48
CA ILE A 239 2.36 -12.73 2.25
C ILE A 239 2.63 -14.21 2.50
N GLY A 240 2.34 -14.74 3.69
CA GLY A 240 2.44 -16.18 3.94
C GLY A 240 3.06 -16.51 5.29
N ASN A 241 3.44 -17.77 5.47
CA ASN A 241 4.02 -18.30 6.70
C ASN A 241 5.13 -19.32 6.39
N ASP A 242 6.05 -19.52 7.33
CA ASP A 242 7.13 -20.52 7.28
C ASP A 242 7.97 -20.48 6.00
N GLY A 243 8.30 -19.28 5.53
CA GLY A 243 9.09 -19.08 4.31
C GLY A 243 8.35 -19.38 3.00
N LYS A 244 7.06 -19.76 3.06
CA LYS A 244 6.22 -19.92 1.87
C LYS A 244 5.55 -18.59 1.52
N ILE A 245 6.08 -17.93 0.49
CA ILE A 245 5.53 -16.68 -0.03
C ILE A 245 4.35 -16.97 -0.96
N LYS A 246 3.21 -16.38 -0.66
CA LYS A 246 2.11 -16.14 -1.59
C LYS A 246 2.57 -15.10 -2.59
N TRP A 247 2.35 -15.37 -3.88
CA TRP A 247 2.83 -14.50 -4.95
C TRP A 247 2.21 -13.11 -4.89
N ASP A 248 0.99 -12.96 -4.39
CA ASP A 248 0.31 -11.67 -4.35
C ASP A 248 -0.11 -11.31 -2.92
N THR A 249 0.01 -10.01 -2.59
CA THR A 249 -0.59 -9.43 -1.39
C THR A 249 -2.11 -9.45 -1.50
N THR A 250 -2.78 -9.65 -0.38
CA THR A 250 -4.19 -9.31 -0.25
C THR A 250 -4.33 -7.80 -0.19
N ASP A 251 -4.67 -7.17 -1.33
CA ASP A 251 -4.83 -5.71 -1.38
C ASP A 251 -6.09 -5.28 -0.61
N HIS A 252 -5.90 -4.34 0.30
CA HIS A 252 -6.97 -3.78 1.13
C HIS A 252 -6.57 -2.38 1.61
N THR A 253 -7.55 -1.63 2.11
CA THR A 253 -7.29 -0.57 3.10
C THR A 253 -7.66 -1.10 4.47
N HIS A 254 -6.79 -0.89 5.44
CA HIS A 254 -7.14 -1.14 6.83
C HIS A 254 -7.89 0.08 7.36
N ALA A 255 -9.18 -0.08 7.65
CA ALA A 255 -10.03 0.97 8.18
C ALA A 255 -10.10 0.85 9.71
N GLU A 256 -9.63 1.88 10.41
CA GLU A 256 -9.74 1.96 11.87
C GLU A 256 -10.76 3.02 12.25
N PHE A 257 -11.96 2.57 12.64
CA PHE A 257 -13.03 3.45 13.13
C PHE A 257 -12.77 3.85 14.58
N LYS A 258 -12.54 5.14 14.82
CA LYS A 258 -12.26 5.67 16.16
C LYS A 258 -13.50 5.62 17.03
N ASN A 259 -13.29 5.49 18.34
CA ASN A 259 -14.33 5.39 19.37
C ASN A 259 -15.33 4.23 19.15
N SER A 260 -14.90 3.19 18.42
CA SER A 260 -15.63 1.93 18.34
C SER A 260 -15.36 1.09 19.59
N ASN A 261 -16.39 0.45 20.14
CA ASN A 261 -16.26 -0.43 21.30
C ASN A 261 -16.22 -1.93 20.94
N ALA A 262 -16.26 -2.29 19.65
CA ALA A 262 -16.01 -3.63 19.08
C ALA A 262 -16.56 -3.69 17.65
N THR A 263 -17.79 -4.18 17.47
CA THR A 263 -18.44 -4.49 16.17
C THR A 263 -19.41 -3.40 15.69
N GLN A 264 -19.64 -2.35 16.50
CA GLN A 264 -20.63 -1.31 16.23
C GLN A 264 -20.37 -0.55 14.92
N TRP A 265 -19.13 -0.54 14.43
CA TRP A 265 -18.79 0.02 13.11
C TRP A 265 -19.57 -0.63 11.95
N LYS A 266 -20.12 -1.83 12.13
CA LYS A 266 -21.02 -2.47 11.14
C LYS A 266 -22.30 -1.66 10.93
N ASP A 267 -22.79 -1.00 11.98
CA ASP A 267 -24.09 -0.31 11.95
C ASP A 267 -24.00 1.10 11.38
N TRP A 268 -22.83 1.73 11.45
CA TRP A 268 -22.60 3.12 11.03
C TRP A 268 -21.36 3.30 10.14
N GLY A 269 -20.21 2.73 10.51
CA GLY A 269 -18.93 2.95 9.85
C GLY A 269 -18.89 2.45 8.41
N LEU A 270 -19.38 1.23 8.19
CA LEU A 270 -19.46 0.62 6.86
C LEU A 270 -20.41 1.37 5.91
N LYS A 271 -21.54 1.86 6.42
CA LYS A 271 -22.52 2.61 5.63
C LYS A 271 -21.92 3.90 5.07
N GLY A 272 -21.08 4.59 5.85
CA GLY A 272 -20.33 5.74 5.36
C GLY A 272 -19.34 5.40 4.24
N MET A 273 -18.80 4.18 4.24
CA MET A 273 -17.87 3.67 3.23
C MET A 273 -18.56 3.07 1.99
N GLY A 274 -19.91 3.02 1.96
CA GLY A 274 -20.68 2.54 0.80
C GLY A 274 -21.14 1.08 0.88
N PHE A 275 -21.25 0.52 2.08
CA PHE A 275 -21.81 -0.82 2.34
C PHE A 275 -23.22 -0.79 2.91
#